data_AF-A0A3D4VBX0-F1
#
_entry.id   AF-A0A3D4VBX0-F1
#
_cell.length_a   1.000
_cell.length_b   1.000
_cell.length_c   1.000
_cell.angle_alpha   90.00
_cell.angle_beta   90.00
_cell.angle_gamma   90.00
#
_symmetry.space_group_name_H-M   'P 1'
#
loop_
_entity.id
_entity.type
_entity.pdbx_description
1 polymer ?
#
loop_
_entity_poly.entity_id
_entity_poly.type
_entity_poly.pdbx_seq_one_letter_code
_entity_poly.pdbx_strand_id
1 'polypeptide(L)'
;MASRSPIVQTPLGTIPVDDREVRVTLHTSHDGVEYVGRLFFAESGWENNGIPDRSVLPGRTTDDVLRRARDLQLEELAQRYRRANAEKRKYHGLRQLTMELLAKVRYQNRVAVGMRTGLLDPAAGQHELDLTENEMMTLIRQMKFQAGIES
;
A
#
# COMPACT_ATOMS: atom_id res chain seq x y z
N MET A 1 18.36 -15.41 2.99
CA MET A 1 17.01 -15.04 2.50
C MET A 1 16.00 -15.51 3.55
N ALA A 2 15.35 -14.60 4.29
CA ALA A 2 14.32 -14.99 5.23
C ALA A 2 13.09 -15.46 4.43
N SER A 3 12.77 -16.75 4.51
CA SER A 3 11.52 -17.28 3.95
C SER A 3 10.36 -16.60 4.67
N ARG A 4 9.60 -15.77 3.96
CA ARG A 4 8.43 -15.09 4.51
C ARG A 4 7.41 -16.17 4.84
N SER A 5 7.11 -16.38 6.13
CA SER A 5 6.09 -17.33 6.55
C SER A 5 4.78 -17.06 5.82
N PRO A 6 4.03 -18.12 5.42
CA PRO A 6 2.78 -17.94 4.71
C PRO A 6 1.81 -17.10 5.54
N ILE A 7 1.15 -16.13 4.90
CA ILE A 7 0.14 -15.29 5.54
C ILE A 7 -1.17 -16.07 5.55
N VAL A 8 -1.71 -16.33 6.74
CA VAL A 8 -3.04 -16.91 6.90
C VAL A 8 -4.06 -15.78 6.88
N GLN A 9 -5.09 -15.91 6.03
CA GLN A 9 -6.17 -14.94 5.91
C GLN A 9 -7.46 -15.52 6.49
N THR A 10 -8.04 -14.84 7.47
CA THR A 10 -9.27 -15.29 8.16
C THR A 10 -10.33 -14.20 8.07
N PRO A 11 -11.46 -14.42 7.36
CA PRO A 11 -12.58 -13.50 7.38
C PRO A 11 -13.14 -13.34 8.79
N LEU A 12 -13.38 -12.10 9.22
CA LEU A 12 -14.00 -11.80 10.52
C LEU A 12 -15.46 -11.37 10.37
N GLY A 13 -15.80 -10.71 9.25
CA GLY A 13 -17.17 -10.30 8.96
C GLY A 13 -17.23 -9.03 8.12
N THR A 14 -18.40 -8.38 8.12
CA THR A 14 -18.64 -7.09 7.48
C THR A 14 -19.18 -6.13 8.53
N ILE A 15 -18.67 -4.90 8.54
CA ILE A 15 -19.08 -3.85 9.47
C ILE A 15 -19.67 -2.67 8.69
N PRO A 16 -20.77 -2.05 9.16
CA PRO A 16 -21.27 -0.80 8.60
C PRO A 16 -20.43 0.38 9.13
N VAL A 17 -19.90 1.21 8.24
CA VAL A 17 -19.21 2.45 8.60
C VAL A 17 -19.49 3.54 7.56
N ASP A 18 -19.99 4.70 7.99
CA ASP A 18 -20.24 5.87 7.13
C ASP A 18 -21.04 5.52 5.86
N ASP A 19 -22.16 4.79 6.03
CA ASP A 19 -23.04 4.26 4.96
C ASP A 19 -22.38 3.26 3.98
N ARG A 20 -21.23 2.71 4.36
CA ARG A 20 -20.51 1.69 3.58
C ARG A 20 -20.46 0.37 4.32
N GLU A 21 -20.52 -0.72 3.56
CA GLU A 21 -20.20 -2.05 4.06
C GLU A 21 -18.71 -2.33 3.89
N VAL A 22 -18.02 -2.52 5.01
CA VAL A 22 -16.58 -2.76 5.06
C VAL A 22 -16.34 -4.21 5.50
N ARG A 23 -15.79 -5.02 4.60
CA ARG A 23 -15.34 -6.37 4.91
C ARG A 23 -14.06 -6.31 5.73
N VAL A 24 -14.00 -7.12 6.78
CA VAL A 24 -12.84 -7.23 7.68
C VAL A 24 -12.23 -8.62 7.56
N THR A 25 -10.93 -8.66 7.24
CA THR A 25 -10.13 -9.90 7.20
C THR A 25 -8.94 -9.75 8.14
N LEU A 26 -8.62 -10.78 8.91
CA LEU A 26 -7.40 -10.88 9.69
C LEU A 26 -6.30 -11.53 8.86
N HIS A 27 -5.14 -10.88 8.74
CA HIS A 27 -3.94 -11.44 8.15
C HIS A 27 -2.94 -11.77 9.26
N THR A 28 -2.62 -13.05 9.42
CA THR A 28 -1.70 -13.53 10.47
C THR A 28 -0.42 -14.07 9.85
N SER A 29 0.72 -13.65 10.39
CA SER A 29 2.05 -14.15 10.02
C SER A 29 2.92 -14.33 11.25
N HIS A 30 3.89 -15.23 11.21
CA HIS A 30 4.92 -15.33 12.24
C HIS A 30 6.12 -14.45 11.86
N ASP A 31 6.61 -13.60 12.76
CA ASP A 31 7.72 -12.67 12.48
C ASP A 31 9.10 -13.22 12.88
N GLY A 32 9.13 -14.43 13.46
CA GLY A 32 10.33 -15.07 14.00
C GLY A 32 10.38 -15.08 15.52
N VAL A 33 9.51 -14.29 16.17
CA VAL A 33 9.38 -14.19 17.63
C VAL A 33 7.97 -14.57 18.07
N GLU A 34 6.93 -14.03 17.43
CA GLU A 34 5.52 -14.32 17.76
C GLU A 34 4.62 -14.32 16.52
N TYR A 35 3.35 -14.72 16.70
CA TYR A 35 2.33 -14.53 15.68
C TYR A 35 1.80 -13.09 15.74
N VAL A 36 1.78 -12.45 14.59
CA VAL A 36 1.34 -11.07 14.42
C VAL A 36 0.15 -11.03 13.47
N GLY A 37 -1.00 -10.63 14.00
CA GLY A 37 -2.21 -10.33 13.24
C GLY A 37 -2.30 -8.88 12.81
N ARG A 38 -2.79 -8.62 11.61
CA ARG A 38 -3.21 -7.28 11.15
C ARG A 38 -4.59 -7.37 10.53
N LEU A 39 -5.47 -6.46 10.89
CA LEU A 39 -6.77 -6.34 10.24
C LEU A 39 -6.60 -5.74 8.84
N PHE A 40 -7.52 -6.07 7.96
CA PHE A 40 -7.56 -5.59 6.58
C PHE A 40 -9.00 -5.24 6.24
N PHE A 41 -9.23 -4.00 5.82
CA PHE A 41 -10.56 -3.43 5.58
C PHE A 41 -10.80 -3.23 4.09
N ALA A 42 -11.84 -3.85 3.53
CA ALA A 42 -12.17 -3.74 2.11
C ALA A 42 -13.62 -3.31 1.92
N GLU A 43 -13.82 -2.18 1.25
CA GLU A 43 -15.16 -1.69 0.88
C GLU A 43 -15.76 -2.53 -0.25
N SER A 44 -17.07 -2.80 -0.21
CA SER A 44 -17.79 -3.36 -1.34
C SER A 44 -17.95 -2.30 -2.44
N GLY A 45 -17.55 -2.63 -3.68
CA GLY A 45 -17.88 -1.82 -4.87
C GLY A 45 -16.75 -0.98 -5.50
N TRP A 46 -15.48 -1.17 -5.14
CA TRP A 46 -14.35 -0.55 -5.83
C TRP A 46 -13.28 -1.59 -6.16
N GLU A 47 -12.45 -1.33 -7.19
CA GLU A 47 -11.19 -2.06 -7.51
C GLU A 47 -10.12 -1.91 -6.40
N ASN A 48 -10.54 -1.81 -5.14
CA ASN A 48 -9.71 -1.44 -4.01
C ASN A 48 -9.11 -2.68 -3.36
N ASN A 49 -7.81 -2.86 -3.56
CA ASN A 49 -6.98 -3.63 -2.65
C ASN A 49 -7.12 -2.97 -1.26
N GLY A 50 -7.83 -3.61 -0.34
CA GLY A 50 -8.22 -3.03 0.96
C GLY A 50 -7.10 -2.37 1.78
N ILE A 51 -7.49 -1.77 2.91
CA ILE A 51 -6.64 -0.94 3.74
C ILE A 51 -6.16 -1.77 4.94
N PRO A 52 -4.86 -1.99 5.14
CA PRO A 52 -4.38 -2.64 6.35
C PRO A 52 -4.52 -1.72 7.57
N ASP A 53 -4.91 -2.29 8.71
CA ASP A 53 -4.75 -1.67 10.02
C ASP A 53 -3.24 -1.51 10.32
N ARG A 54 -2.91 -0.38 10.94
CA ARG A 54 -1.56 -0.10 11.43
C ARG A 54 -1.26 -0.85 12.71
N SER A 55 -2.29 -1.10 13.51
CA SER A 55 -2.18 -1.81 14.78
C SER A 55 -1.97 -3.29 14.55
N VAL A 56 -1.17 -3.90 15.41
CA VAL A 56 -0.94 -5.34 15.43
C VAL A 56 -1.78 -6.00 16.53
N LEU A 57 -2.10 -7.27 16.31
CA LEU A 57 -2.69 -8.16 17.30
C LEU A 57 -1.66 -9.26 17.58
N PRO A 58 -0.84 -9.13 18.63
CA PRO A 58 0.19 -10.12 18.95
C PRO A 58 -0.42 -11.36 19.63
N GLY A 59 0.17 -12.53 19.41
CA GLY A 59 -0.25 -13.78 20.03
C GLY A 59 0.84 -14.85 19.97
N ARG A 60 0.81 -15.77 20.95
CA ARG A 60 1.76 -16.90 21.00
C ARG A 60 1.36 -18.00 20.01
N THR A 61 0.08 -18.03 19.62
CA THR A 61 -0.48 -18.92 18.61
C THR A 61 -1.35 -18.15 17.64
N THR A 62 -1.70 -18.75 16.50
CA THR A 62 -2.68 -18.17 15.56
C THR A 62 -4.06 -18.00 16.21
N ASP A 63 -4.43 -18.90 17.12
CA ASP A 63 -5.71 -18.86 17.83
C ASP A 63 -5.78 -17.70 18.83
N ASP A 64 -4.66 -17.38 19.50
CA ASP A 64 -4.56 -16.19 20.35
C ASP A 64 -4.84 -14.92 19.56
N VAL A 65 -4.21 -14.80 18.39
CA VAL A 65 -4.40 -13.66 17.49
C VAL A 65 -5.85 -13.57 17.02
N LEU A 66 -6.42 -14.71 16.60
CA LEU A 66 -7.81 -14.78 16.12
C LEU A 66 -8.82 -14.43 17.22
N ARG A 67 -8.63 -14.94 18.44
CA ARG A 67 -9.47 -14.62 19.60
C ARG A 67 -9.43 -13.13 19.89
N ARG A 68 -8.24 -12.53 19.97
CA ARG A 68 -8.10 -11.07 20.15
C ARG A 68 -8.79 -10.27 19.06
N ALA A 69 -8.74 -10.74 17.81
CA ALA A 69 -9.42 -10.09 16.70
C ALA A 69 -10.95 -10.18 16.81
N ARG A 70 -11.48 -11.31 17.30
CA ARG A 70 -12.91 -11.54 17.53
C ARG A 70 -13.46 -10.84 18.76
N ASP A 71 -12.61 -10.58 19.76
CA ASP A 71 -12.99 -9.84 20.97
C ASP A 71 -13.23 -8.34 20.69
N LEU A 72 -12.75 -7.84 19.53
CA LEU A 72 -12.97 -6.45 19.12
C LEU A 72 -14.45 -6.18 18.87
N GLN A 73 -14.95 -5.12 19.51
CA GLN A 73 -16.31 -4.65 19.32
C GLN A 73 -16.46 -3.96 17.97
N LEU A 74 -17.71 -3.84 17.50
CA LEU A 74 -18.03 -3.23 16.22
C LEU A 74 -17.52 -1.78 16.13
N GLU A 75 -17.66 -1.03 17.23
CA GLU A 75 -17.22 0.35 17.34
C GLU A 75 -15.69 0.47 17.24
N GLU A 76 -14.95 -0.48 17.82
CA GLU A 76 -13.49 -0.52 17.75
C GLU A 76 -13.00 -0.81 16.33
N LEU A 77 -13.66 -1.75 15.65
CA LEU A 77 -13.39 -2.04 14.24
C LEU A 77 -13.66 -0.82 13.35
N ALA A 78 -14.79 -0.13 13.58
CA ALA A 78 -15.14 1.09 12.87
C ALA A 78 -14.14 2.22 13.13
N GLN A 79 -13.65 2.39 14.36
CA GLN A 79 -12.65 3.40 14.69
C GLN A 79 -11.28 3.08 14.06
N ARG A 80 -10.87 1.81 14.07
CA ARG A 80 -9.65 1.35 13.39
C ARG A 80 -9.72 1.58 11.89
N TYR A 81 -10.86 1.26 11.26
CA TYR A 81 -11.10 1.55 9.85
C TYR A 81 -11.02 3.06 9.56
N ARG A 82 -11.73 3.91 10.32
CA ARG A 82 -11.70 5.38 10.11
C ARG A 82 -10.28 5.94 10.19
N ARG A 83 -9.47 5.46 11.15
CA ARG A 83 -8.05 5.83 11.27
C ARG A 83 -7.22 5.37 10.07
N ALA A 84 -7.36 4.10 9.68
CA ALA A 84 -6.64 3.56 8.51
C ALA A 84 -7.04 4.28 7.22
N ASN A 85 -8.32 4.64 7.07
CA ASN A 85 -8.84 5.35 5.90
C ASN A 85 -8.43 6.82 5.87
N ALA A 86 -8.46 7.53 7.00
CA ALA A 86 -7.94 8.90 7.10
C ALA A 86 -6.45 8.94 6.72
N GLU A 87 -5.68 7.96 7.17
CA GLU A 87 -4.27 7.86 6.81
C GLU A 87 -4.06 7.52 5.33
N LYS A 88 -4.87 6.61 4.77
CA LYS A 88 -4.85 6.34 3.32
C LYS A 88 -5.11 7.60 2.50
N ARG A 89 -6.11 8.42 2.89
CA ARG A 89 -6.43 9.70 2.24
C ARG A 89 -5.26 10.69 2.37
N LYS A 90 -4.69 10.83 3.56
CA LYS A 90 -3.51 11.68 3.82
C LYS A 90 -2.29 11.37 2.94
N TYR A 91 -2.13 10.11 2.50
CA TYR A 91 -1.00 9.70 1.67
C TYR A 91 -1.39 9.39 0.22
N HIS A 92 -2.63 9.65 -0.20
CA HIS A 92 -3.10 9.34 -1.55
C HIS A 92 -2.30 10.10 -2.61
N GLY A 93 -2.21 11.43 -2.50
CA GLY A 93 -1.45 12.26 -3.44
C GLY A 93 0.03 11.86 -3.51
N LEU A 94 0.66 11.60 -2.37
CA LEU A 94 2.05 11.13 -2.32
C LEU A 94 2.23 9.76 -3.00
N ARG A 95 1.29 8.83 -2.81
CA ARG A 95 1.32 7.52 -3.46
C ARG A 95 1.20 7.65 -4.98
N GLN A 96 0.30 8.50 -5.47
CA GLN A 96 0.13 8.73 -6.91
C GLN A 96 1.41 9.27 -7.54
N LEU A 97 2.01 10.30 -6.95
CA LEU A 97 3.29 10.85 -7.41
C LEU A 97 4.42 9.80 -7.38
N THR A 98 4.45 8.95 -6.34
CA THR A 98 5.45 7.88 -6.24
C THR A 98 5.28 6.86 -7.35
N MET A 99 4.03 6.50 -7.67
CA MET A 99 3.77 5.56 -8.75
C MET A 99 4.15 6.10 -10.13
N GLU A 100 3.89 7.40 -10.34
CA GLU A 100 4.30 8.09 -11.56
C GLU A 100 5.82 8.16 -11.69
N LEU A 101 6.53 8.51 -10.61
CA LEU A 101 7.99 8.49 -10.57
C LEU A 101 8.56 7.10 -10.91
N LEU A 102 7.99 6.03 -10.34
CA LEU A 102 8.39 4.65 -10.66
C LEU A 102 8.15 4.29 -12.13
N ALA A 103 7.06 4.79 -12.73
CA ALA A 103 6.79 4.59 -14.15
C ALA A 103 7.86 5.28 -15.02
N LYS A 104 8.30 6.49 -14.65
CA LYS A 104 9.36 7.23 -15.33
C LYS A 104 10.73 6.56 -15.20
N VAL A 105 11.08 6.03 -14.01
CA VAL A 105 12.30 5.21 -13.83
C VAL A 105 12.28 3.98 -14.73
N ARG A 106 11.15 3.25 -14.78
CA ARG A 106 11.00 2.11 -15.70
C ARG A 106 11.11 2.53 -17.16
N TYR A 107 10.64 3.72 -17.51
CA TYR A 107 10.78 4.27 -18.85
C TYR A 107 12.24 4.55 -19.21
N GLN A 108 12.97 5.29 -18.37
CA GLN A 108 14.40 5.56 -18.58
C GLN A 108 15.20 4.27 -18.73
N ASN A 109 14.92 3.25 -17.90
CA ASN A 109 15.57 1.95 -18.04
C ASN A 109 15.32 1.31 -19.42
N ARG A 110 14.10 1.43 -19.96
CA ARG A 110 13.79 0.93 -21.32
C ARG A 110 14.57 1.70 -22.39
N VAL A 111 14.62 3.02 -22.29
CA VAL A 111 15.36 3.88 -23.23
C VAL A 111 16.86 3.57 -23.20
N ALA A 112 17.46 3.52 -22.00
CA ALA A 112 18.87 3.22 -21.83
C ALA A 112 19.26 1.81 -22.34
N VAL A 113 18.40 0.82 -22.14
CA VAL A 113 18.59 -0.52 -22.71
C VAL A 113 18.47 -0.47 -24.23
N GLY A 114 17.47 0.23 -24.79
CA GLY A 114 17.30 0.36 -26.23
C GLY A 114 18.48 1.04 -26.93
N MET A 115 19.07 2.08 -26.30
CA MET A 115 20.30 2.71 -26.77
C MET A 115 21.47 1.72 -26.75
N ARG A 116 21.63 0.96 -25.66
CA ARG A 116 22.71 -0.03 -25.53
C ARG A 116 22.63 -1.16 -26.56
N THR A 117 21.43 -1.59 -26.91
CA THR A 117 21.21 -2.65 -27.91
C THR A 117 21.17 -2.13 -29.35
N GLY A 118 21.35 -0.82 -29.57
CA GLY A 118 21.28 -0.20 -30.90
C GLY A 118 19.88 -0.17 -31.51
N LEU A 119 18.83 -0.41 -30.70
CA LEU A 119 17.43 -0.32 -31.13
C LEU A 119 16.91 1.11 -31.14
N LEU A 120 17.60 2.02 -30.44
CA LEU A 120 17.31 3.45 -30.42
C LEU A 120 18.54 4.23 -30.87
N ASP A 121 18.30 5.29 -31.63
CA ASP A 121 19.34 6.25 -31.98
C ASP A 121 19.90 6.90 -30.70
N PRO A 122 21.24 6.96 -30.52
CA PRO A 122 21.83 7.49 -29.30
C PRO A 122 21.50 8.96 -29.01
N ALA A 123 21.40 9.81 -30.04
CA ALA A 123 21.11 11.22 -29.86
C ALA A 123 19.64 11.44 -29.47
N ALA A 124 18.72 10.75 -30.15
CA ALA A 124 17.30 10.76 -29.81
C ALA A 124 17.05 10.18 -28.40
N GLY A 125 17.71 9.06 -28.06
CA GLY A 125 17.59 8.43 -26.75
C GLY A 125 18.13 9.32 -25.63
N GLN A 126 19.24 10.04 -25.84
CA GLN A 126 19.75 10.98 -24.85
C GLN A 126 18.77 12.12 -24.59
N HIS A 127 18.20 12.72 -25.63
CA HIS A 127 17.20 13.77 -25.49
C HIS A 127 15.97 13.28 -24.69
N GLU A 128 15.54 12.05 -24.93
CA GLU A 128 14.42 11.44 -24.22
C GLU A 128 14.72 11.16 -22.74
N LEU A 129 15.96 10.77 -22.42
CA LEU A 129 16.42 10.64 -21.04
C LEU A 129 16.41 11.99 -20.32
N ASP A 130 16.92 13.05 -20.96
CA ASP A 130 16.98 14.40 -20.40
C ASP A 130 15.57 14.97 -20.14
N LEU A 131 14.63 14.78 -21.07
CA LEU A 131 13.23 15.14 -20.87
C LEU A 131 12.62 14.40 -19.68
N THR A 132 12.81 13.08 -19.63
CA THR A 132 12.28 12.26 -18.54
C THR A 132 12.86 12.66 -17.19
N GLU A 133 14.15 13.01 -17.13
CA GLU A 133 14.80 13.50 -15.91
C GLU A 133 14.17 14.82 -15.41
N ASN A 134 13.93 15.76 -16.31
CA ASN A 134 13.26 17.03 -15.96
C ASN A 134 11.84 16.82 -15.42
N GLU A 135 11.08 15.89 -15.99
CA GLU A 135 9.77 15.49 -15.50
C GLU A 135 9.86 14.87 -14.09
N MET A 136 10.79 13.95 -13.87
CA MET A 136 11.01 13.34 -12.55
C MET A 136 11.38 14.38 -11.49
N MET A 137 12.26 15.34 -11.80
CA MET A 137 12.62 16.42 -10.89
C MET A 137 11.40 17.30 -10.54
N THR A 138 10.47 17.46 -11.47
CA THR A 138 9.20 18.16 -11.23
C THR A 138 8.29 17.36 -10.30
N LEU A 139 8.16 16.05 -10.50
CA LEU A 139 7.42 15.17 -9.58
C LEU A 139 8.01 15.19 -8.15
N ILE A 140 9.34 15.14 -8.02
CA ILE A 140 10.02 15.21 -6.71
C ILE A 140 9.74 16.55 -6.01
N ARG A 141 9.72 17.66 -6.75
CA ARG A 141 9.34 18.97 -6.18
C ARG A 141 7.89 18.97 -5.71
N GLN A 142 6.97 18.38 -6.48
CA GLN A 142 5.56 18.27 -6.11
C GLN A 142 5.33 17.39 -4.87
N MET A 143 6.12 16.32 -4.69
CA MET A 143 6.01 15.44 -3.52
C MET A 143 6.18 16.18 -2.19
N LYS A 144 7.06 17.19 -2.14
CA LYS A 144 7.26 18.01 -0.93
C LYS A 144 5.99 18.74 -0.48
N PHE A 145 5.10 19.07 -1.42
CA PHE A 145 3.84 19.74 -1.12
C PHE A 145 2.71 18.76 -0.79
N GLN A 146 2.83 17.48 -1.14
CA GLN A 146 1.82 16.45 -0.88
C GLN A 146 2.08 15.65 0.40
N ALA A 147 3.23 15.84 1.04
CA ALA A 147 3.58 15.13 2.27
C ALA A 147 2.70 15.58 3.45
N GLY A 148 1.61 14.83 3.69
CA GLY A 148 0.77 14.98 4.87
C GLY A 148 -0.51 15.81 4.69
N ILE A 149 -0.93 16.08 3.45
CA ILE A 149 -2.19 16.76 3.13
C ILE A 149 -3.30 15.72 2.94
N GLU A 150 -4.44 15.91 3.63
CA GLU A 150 -5.66 15.14 3.36
C GLU A 150 -6.24 15.56 2.01
N SER A 151 -6.36 14.60 1.09
CA SER A 151 -7.00 14.78 -0.23
C SER A 151 -8.02 13.68 -0.49
#